data_AF-A0A3L8Q8G0-F1
#
_entry.id   AF-A0A3L8Q8G0-F1
#
_cell.length_a   1.000
_cell.length_b   1.000
_cell.length_c   1.000
_cell.angle_alpha   90.00
_cell.angle_beta   90.00
_cell.angle_gamma   90.00
#
_symmetry.space_group_name_H-M   'P 1'
#
loop_
_entity.id
_entity.type
_entity.pdbx_description
1 polymer ?
#
loop_
_entity_poly.entity_id
_entity_poly.type
_entity_poly.pdbx_seq_one_letter_code
_entity_poly.pdbx_strand_id
1 'polypeptide(L)'
;MVHSEFKRETFENDVALFELKSAVRYSLYIQPACLPPAALAQPLENSSDCSVSGWGRTSEKGKLSSVLKQAHVGILPPSLCNSSEGYAGLMNDKALCAGAWAGGTDSCQVRGAGTCQGRGAGTSQVRGAGTDSCQVRGAGTDSCQGDSGGPLVCYHPGSDKYFLIGIASFGVGCGRPRYPGIYVRLSQYRKWIKAKLLLTNESRSPGSAALAPLLPLLHAALARAL
;
A
#
# COMPACT_ATOMS: atom_id res chain seq x y z
N MET A 1 3.05 -11.15 -14.59
CA MET A 1 3.69 -12.16 -13.73
C MET A 1 2.87 -12.34 -12.46
N VAL A 2 2.12 -13.43 -12.35
CA VAL A 2 1.35 -13.75 -11.13
C VAL A 2 2.26 -14.49 -10.15
N HIS A 3 2.05 -14.32 -8.84
CA HIS A 3 2.76 -15.11 -7.84
C HIS A 3 2.50 -16.61 -8.07
N SER A 4 3.56 -17.43 -8.11
CA SER A 4 3.47 -18.86 -8.44
C SER A 4 2.67 -19.67 -7.42
N GLU A 5 2.62 -19.20 -6.18
CA GLU A 5 1.89 -19.84 -5.08
C GLU A 5 0.51 -19.20 -4.83
N PHE A 6 -0.05 -18.48 -5.79
CA PHE A 6 -1.39 -17.90 -5.66
C PHE A 6 -2.46 -18.98 -5.44
N LYS A 7 -3.27 -18.84 -4.39
CA LYS A 7 -4.40 -19.73 -4.07
C LYS A 7 -5.71 -18.99 -4.30
N ARG A 8 -6.55 -19.52 -5.18
CA ARG A 8 -7.82 -18.88 -5.57
C ARG A 8 -8.86 -18.92 -4.46
N GLU A 9 -8.84 -19.97 -3.65
CA GLU A 9 -9.84 -20.25 -2.62
C GLU A 9 -9.66 -19.34 -1.41
N THR A 10 -8.42 -19.07 -1.03
CA THR A 10 -8.06 -18.29 0.17
C THR A 10 -7.54 -16.89 -0.16
N PHE A 11 -7.36 -16.57 -1.44
CA PHE A 11 -6.67 -15.36 -1.91
C PHE A 11 -5.25 -15.21 -1.32
N GLU A 12 -4.61 -16.31 -0.93
CA GLU A 12 -3.22 -16.28 -0.48
C GLU A 12 -2.30 -15.99 -1.67
N ASN A 13 -1.33 -15.09 -1.46
CA ASN A 13 -0.41 -14.64 -2.50
C ASN A 13 -1.11 -13.97 -3.70
N ASP A 14 -2.19 -13.23 -3.44
CA ASP A 14 -2.94 -12.43 -4.43
C ASP A 14 -2.16 -11.20 -4.93
N VAL A 15 -0.99 -11.43 -5.52
CA VAL A 15 -0.10 -10.38 -6.02
C VAL A 15 0.41 -10.71 -7.41
N ALA A 16 0.48 -9.69 -8.25
CA ALA A 16 1.03 -9.78 -9.60
C ALA A 16 1.87 -8.54 -9.94
N LEU A 17 2.82 -8.72 -10.84
CA LEU A 17 3.60 -7.66 -11.46
C LEU A 17 3.29 -7.59 -12.95
N PHE A 18 3.13 -6.39 -13.47
CA PHE A 18 2.97 -6.13 -14.89
C PHE A 18 4.22 -5.43 -15.42
N GLU A 19 4.77 -5.95 -16.51
CA GLU A 19 5.83 -5.29 -17.25
C GLU A 19 5.21 -4.46 -18.36
N LEU A 20 5.58 -3.19 -18.44
CA LEU A 20 5.10 -2.30 -19.48
C LEU A 20 5.92 -2.51 -20.75
N LYS A 21 5.25 -2.52 -21.91
CA LYS A 21 5.88 -2.65 -23.23
C LYS A 21 6.96 -1.58 -23.47
N SER A 22 6.79 -0.39 -22.91
CA SER A 22 7.74 0.72 -23.01
C SER A 22 7.85 1.47 -21.69
N ALA A 23 9.03 2.03 -21.43
CA ALA A 23 9.25 2.84 -20.23
C ALA A 23 8.37 4.10 -20.25
N VAL A 24 7.73 4.36 -19.11
CA VAL A 24 6.92 5.57 -18.92
C VAL A 24 7.83 6.73 -18.52
N ARG A 25 7.57 7.92 -19.07
CA ARG A 25 8.28 9.14 -18.71
C ARG A 25 7.67 9.75 -17.46
N TYR A 26 8.49 9.98 -16.44
CA TYR A 26 8.03 10.64 -15.22
C TYR A 26 7.71 12.10 -15.44
N SER A 27 6.70 12.59 -14.71
CA SER A 27 6.21 13.96 -14.77
C SER A 27 5.62 14.35 -13.42
N LEU A 28 5.11 15.57 -13.29
CA LEU A 28 4.40 15.99 -12.06
C LEU A 28 3.17 15.13 -11.75
N TYR A 29 2.60 14.44 -12.75
CA TYR A 29 1.40 13.60 -12.62
C TYR A 29 1.73 12.10 -12.60
N ILE A 30 2.95 11.72 -12.96
CA ILE A 30 3.38 10.32 -13.07
C ILE A 30 4.64 10.14 -12.24
N GLN A 31 4.45 9.59 -11.04
CA GLN A 31 5.53 9.26 -10.11
C GLN A 31 5.29 7.86 -9.53
N PRO A 32 6.35 7.06 -9.30
CA PRO A 32 6.22 5.75 -8.67
C PRO A 32 5.91 5.88 -7.18
N ALA A 33 5.10 4.96 -6.65
CA ALA A 33 4.94 4.81 -5.21
C ALA A 33 6.16 4.13 -4.57
N CYS A 34 6.49 4.48 -3.33
CA CYS A 34 7.60 3.85 -2.61
C CYS A 34 7.18 2.49 -2.04
N LEU A 35 8.04 1.48 -2.17
CA LEU A 35 7.88 0.24 -1.39
C LEU A 35 8.52 0.40 -0.02
N PRO A 36 7.87 -0.07 1.07
CA PRO A 36 8.40 0.09 2.42
C PRO A 36 9.74 -0.67 2.57
N PRO A 37 10.81 -0.01 3.04
CA PRO A 37 12.00 -0.72 3.48
C PRO A 37 11.67 -1.57 4.72
N ALA A 38 12.44 -2.63 4.96
CA ALA A 38 12.18 -3.56 6.07
C ALA A 38 12.10 -2.87 7.44
N ALA A 39 12.93 -1.84 7.66
CA ALA A 39 12.92 -1.06 8.90
C ALA A 39 11.65 -0.22 9.10
N LEU A 40 10.93 0.15 8.04
CA LEU A 40 9.72 0.97 8.12
C LEU A 40 8.43 0.14 8.03
N ALA A 41 8.51 -1.16 7.78
CA ALA A 41 7.32 -2.01 7.67
C ALA A 41 6.45 -1.95 8.94
N GLN A 42 7.04 -2.19 10.11
CA GLN A 42 6.31 -2.16 11.40
C GLN A 42 5.79 -0.76 11.76
N PRO A 43 6.58 0.33 11.70
CA PRO A 43 6.06 1.69 11.92
C PRO A 43 4.89 2.06 11.01
N LEU A 44 4.94 1.67 9.73
CA LEU A 44 3.88 1.96 8.77
C LEU A 44 2.62 1.11 9.02
N GLU A 45 2.78 -0.16 9.37
CA GLU A 45 1.68 -1.06 9.73
C GLU A 45 0.99 -0.65 11.05
N ASN A 46 1.63 0.19 11.86
CA ASN A 46 1.05 0.79 13.07
C ASN A 46 0.58 2.24 12.86
N SER A 47 0.66 2.76 11.64
CA SER A 47 0.22 4.11 11.31
C SER A 47 -1.31 4.18 11.22
N SER A 48 -1.85 5.34 11.59
CA SER A 48 -3.27 5.69 11.38
C SER A 48 -3.48 6.62 10.19
N ASP A 49 -2.39 7.06 9.54
CA ASP A 49 -2.44 7.98 8.40
C ASP A 49 -2.24 7.22 7.09
N CYS A 50 -3.23 6.39 6.78
CA CYS A 50 -3.27 5.62 5.55
C CYS A 50 -4.46 6.04 4.70
N SER A 51 -4.34 5.77 3.41
CA SER A 51 -5.34 6.13 2.41
C SER A 51 -5.46 5.06 1.36
N VAL A 52 -6.68 4.90 0.86
CA VAL A 52 -7.01 4.13 -0.32
C VAL A 52 -7.58 5.07 -1.37
N SER A 53 -7.27 4.80 -2.62
CA SER A 53 -7.75 5.60 -3.74
C SER A 53 -8.19 4.73 -4.90
N GLY A 54 -9.18 5.20 -5.64
CA GLY A 54 -9.70 4.49 -6.81
C GLY A 54 -10.94 5.12 -7.42
N TRP A 55 -11.45 4.49 -8.47
CA TRP A 55 -12.66 4.89 -9.17
C TRP A 55 -13.84 3.93 -8.94
N GLY A 56 -13.68 2.97 -8.03
CA GLY A 56 -14.71 1.99 -7.74
C GLY A 56 -16.00 2.59 -7.16
N ARG A 57 -16.94 1.70 -6.83
CA ARG A 57 -18.29 2.11 -6.40
C ARG A 57 -18.21 2.99 -5.16
N THR A 58 -19.15 3.90 -4.92
CA THR A 58 -19.22 4.67 -3.66
C THR A 58 -20.22 4.09 -2.64
N SER A 59 -20.93 3.02 -3.02
CA SER A 59 -21.76 2.19 -2.14
C SER A 59 -21.84 0.74 -2.68
N GLU A 60 -22.23 -0.23 -1.85
CA GLU A 60 -22.24 -1.69 -2.18
C GLU A 60 -22.91 -2.01 -3.53
N LYS A 61 -23.99 -1.28 -3.85
CA LYS A 61 -24.74 -1.38 -5.11
C LYS A 61 -24.73 -0.07 -5.90
N GLY A 62 -23.80 0.82 -5.58
CA GLY A 62 -23.65 2.13 -6.19
C GLY A 62 -23.04 2.08 -7.59
N LYS A 63 -23.08 3.22 -8.27
CA LYS A 63 -22.37 3.42 -9.55
C LYS A 63 -20.88 3.61 -9.29
N LEU A 64 -20.07 3.26 -10.29
CA LEU A 64 -18.65 3.62 -10.34
C LEU A 64 -18.51 5.15 -10.40
N SER A 65 -17.40 5.67 -9.87
CA SER A 65 -17.09 7.09 -9.93
C SER A 65 -16.32 7.41 -11.21
N SER A 66 -16.71 8.47 -11.94
CA SER A 66 -15.92 8.99 -13.07
C SER A 66 -14.73 9.84 -12.63
N VAL A 67 -14.64 10.16 -11.34
CA VAL A 67 -13.60 10.99 -10.73
C VAL A 67 -12.88 10.16 -9.67
N LEU A 68 -11.55 10.28 -9.59
CA LEU A 68 -10.75 9.59 -8.58
C LEU A 68 -11.23 9.98 -7.18
N LYS A 69 -11.39 8.99 -6.31
CA LYS A 69 -11.83 9.19 -4.93
C LYS A 69 -10.75 8.75 -3.94
N GLN A 70 -10.73 9.50 -2.83
CA GLN A 70 -9.88 9.49 -1.63
C GLN A 70 -10.57 8.98 -0.35
N ALA A 71 -10.19 7.85 0.24
CA ALA A 71 -10.62 7.51 1.61
C ALA A 71 -9.43 7.38 2.57
N HIS A 72 -9.52 7.97 3.76
CA HIS A 72 -8.56 7.74 4.84
C HIS A 72 -8.99 6.52 5.65
N VAL A 73 -8.04 5.63 5.94
CA VAL A 73 -8.28 4.37 6.65
C VAL A 73 -7.19 4.16 7.71
N GLY A 74 -7.56 3.52 8.82
CA GLY A 74 -6.60 3.07 9.82
C GLY A 74 -6.23 1.61 9.63
N ILE A 75 -5.00 1.23 9.98
CA ILE A 75 -4.63 -0.19 10.05
C ILE A 75 -5.17 -0.80 11.34
N LEU A 76 -5.82 -1.95 11.21
CA LEU A 76 -6.39 -2.69 12.32
C LEU A 76 -5.52 -3.92 12.63
N PRO A 77 -5.37 -4.28 13.93
CA PRO A 77 -4.55 -5.41 14.30
C PRO A 77 -5.13 -6.72 13.75
N PRO A 78 -4.28 -7.64 13.25
CA PRO A 78 -4.75 -8.92 12.71
C PRO A 78 -5.55 -9.75 13.72
N SER A 79 -5.24 -9.65 15.02
CA SER A 79 -5.97 -10.34 16.09
C SER A 79 -7.44 -9.88 16.21
N LEU A 80 -7.72 -8.61 15.89
CA LEU A 80 -9.08 -8.08 15.89
C LEU A 80 -9.83 -8.54 14.64
N CYS A 81 -9.23 -8.38 13.47
CA CYS A 81 -9.89 -8.72 12.20
C CYS A 81 -10.06 -10.24 12.03
N ASN A 82 -9.11 -11.04 12.50
CA ASN A 82 -9.18 -12.50 12.41
C ASN A 82 -9.87 -13.16 13.62
N SER A 83 -10.52 -12.37 14.49
CA SER A 83 -11.33 -12.87 15.59
C SER A 83 -12.57 -13.63 15.08
N SER A 84 -13.24 -14.38 15.96
CA SER A 84 -14.51 -15.05 15.66
C SER A 84 -15.63 -14.09 15.27
N GLU A 85 -15.54 -12.82 15.66
CA GLU A 85 -16.51 -11.78 15.32
C GLU A 85 -16.26 -11.14 13.94
N GLY A 86 -15.03 -11.29 13.40
CA GLY A 86 -14.64 -10.80 12.09
C GLY A 86 -14.52 -11.94 11.07
N TYR A 87 -13.29 -12.17 10.61
CA TYR A 87 -12.95 -13.13 9.56
C TYR A 87 -12.72 -14.58 10.06
N ALA A 88 -12.83 -14.84 11.37
CA ALA A 88 -12.89 -16.18 11.97
C ALA A 88 -11.80 -17.16 11.48
N GLY A 89 -10.54 -16.71 11.39
CA GLY A 89 -9.42 -17.54 10.98
C GLY A 89 -9.10 -17.52 9.48
N LEU A 90 -9.88 -16.83 8.66
CA LEU A 90 -9.64 -16.75 7.20
C LEU A 90 -8.42 -15.90 6.83
N MET A 91 -7.92 -15.04 7.73
CA MET A 91 -6.71 -14.24 7.47
C MET A 91 -5.43 -15.00 7.84
N ASN A 92 -4.37 -14.76 7.05
CA ASN A 92 -3.01 -15.21 7.33
C ASN A 92 -2.06 -14.02 7.58
N ASP A 93 -0.79 -14.32 7.86
CA ASP A 93 0.29 -13.35 8.11
C ASP A 93 0.68 -12.51 6.88
N LYS A 94 0.25 -12.93 5.68
CA LYS A 94 0.43 -12.22 4.42
C LYS A 94 -0.69 -11.25 4.10
N ALA A 95 -1.66 -11.10 5.00
CA ALA A 95 -2.75 -10.14 4.89
C ALA A 95 -2.61 -8.98 5.90
N LEU A 96 -3.19 -7.83 5.53
CA LEU A 96 -3.41 -6.64 6.33
C LEU A 96 -4.90 -6.32 6.36
N CYS A 97 -5.31 -5.68 7.44
CA CYS A 97 -6.67 -5.23 7.65
C CYS A 97 -6.68 -3.71 7.78
N ALA A 98 -7.49 -3.02 6.98
CA ALA A 98 -7.56 -1.56 7.04
C ALA A 98 -9.00 -1.07 6.91
N GLY A 99 -9.34 -0.05 7.71
CA GLY A 99 -10.68 0.51 7.81
C GLY A 99 -11.05 0.80 9.26
N ALA A 100 -12.35 0.79 9.55
CA ALA A 100 -12.92 1.04 10.87
C ALA A 100 -13.71 -0.17 11.34
N TRP A 101 -13.41 -0.64 12.55
CA TRP A 101 -14.08 -1.80 13.15
C TRP A 101 -15.60 -1.61 13.29
N ALA A 102 -16.04 -0.40 13.62
CA ALA A 102 -17.45 -0.05 13.72
C ALA A 102 -18.19 -0.02 12.36
N GLY A 103 -17.47 -0.19 11.25
CA GLY A 103 -17.97 0.02 9.91
C GLY A 103 -18.01 1.50 9.52
N GLY A 104 -18.48 1.77 8.30
CA GLY A 104 -18.68 3.11 7.76
C GLY A 104 -17.46 3.96 7.42
N THR A 105 -16.25 3.55 7.79
CA THR A 105 -15.01 4.04 7.16
C THR A 105 -14.21 2.82 6.79
N ASP A 106 -14.31 2.41 5.53
CA ASP A 106 -13.55 1.31 4.95
C ASP A 106 -13.10 1.81 3.58
N SER A 107 -12.74 0.95 2.64
CA SER A 107 -13.06 1.28 1.25
C SER A 107 -14.59 1.29 1.09
N CYS A 108 -15.41 2.09 1.83
CA CYS A 108 -16.87 2.28 1.73
C CYS A 108 -17.49 3.25 2.75
N GLN A 109 -17.98 4.38 2.24
CA GLN A 109 -18.96 5.36 2.77
C GLN A 109 -18.50 6.82 2.97
N VAL A 110 -19.12 7.70 2.19
CA VAL A 110 -19.07 9.16 2.38
C VAL A 110 -19.90 9.50 3.62
N ARG A 111 -19.27 9.96 4.71
CA ARG A 111 -19.96 10.84 5.66
C ARG A 111 -19.68 12.29 5.28
N GLY A 112 -20.66 12.90 4.63
CA GLY A 112 -20.73 14.35 4.50
C GLY A 112 -20.99 15.02 5.85
N ALA A 113 -20.43 16.22 6.00
CA ALA A 113 -20.50 17.17 7.12
C ALA A 113 -19.79 16.76 8.42
N GLY A 114 -18.52 17.19 8.56
CA GLY A 114 -17.92 17.46 9.86
C GLY A 114 -18.08 18.95 10.20
N THR A 115 -18.72 19.27 11.32
CA THR A 115 -18.68 20.61 11.91
C THR A 115 -17.39 20.78 12.70
N CYS A 116 -16.59 21.79 12.38
CA CYS A 116 -15.48 22.23 13.23
C CYS A 116 -16.06 22.82 14.52
N GLN A 117 -16.07 22.06 15.61
CA GLN A 117 -16.46 22.60 16.91
C GLN A 117 -15.21 23.06 17.65
N GLY A 118 -14.77 24.29 17.33
CA GLY A 118 -13.84 25.02 18.19
C GLY A 118 -14.56 25.35 19.49
N ARG A 119 -14.01 24.92 20.64
CA ARG A 119 -14.39 25.53 21.92
C ARG A 119 -13.81 26.94 21.95
N GLY A 120 -14.63 27.93 21.59
CA GLY A 120 -14.23 29.33 21.65
C GLY A 120 -15.22 30.23 20.93
N ALA A 121 -16.27 30.64 21.63
CA ALA A 121 -16.99 31.86 21.28
C ALA A 121 -16.03 33.03 21.54
N GLY A 122 -15.67 33.81 20.53
CA GLY A 122 -14.87 35.02 20.73
C GLY A 122 -14.15 35.51 19.48
N THR A 123 -14.64 36.62 18.96
CA THR A 123 -13.95 37.49 18.01
C THR A 123 -12.69 38.08 18.63
N SER A 124 -11.50 37.84 18.08
CA SER A 124 -10.37 38.80 17.93
C SER A 124 -9.06 38.10 17.61
N GLN A 125 -8.23 38.78 16.81
CA GLN A 125 -6.88 38.39 16.39
C GLN A 125 -5.98 37.96 17.57
N VAL A 126 -5.20 36.88 17.39
CA VAL A 126 -3.98 36.63 18.20
C VAL A 126 -2.88 36.05 17.31
N ARG A 127 -1.71 36.71 17.35
CA ARG A 127 -0.41 36.21 16.89
C ARG A 127 0.18 35.28 17.95
N GLY A 128 0.84 34.20 17.51
CA GLY A 128 1.91 33.55 18.28
C GLY A 128 1.61 32.14 18.82
N ALA A 129 2.49 31.21 18.41
CA ALA A 129 2.91 29.97 19.09
C ALA A 129 1.86 29.22 19.93
N GLY A 130 1.06 28.38 19.28
CA GLY A 130 0.28 27.30 19.89
C GLY A 130 0.53 26.01 19.13
N THR A 131 0.65 24.87 19.83
CA THR A 131 0.63 23.54 19.23
C THR A 131 -0.78 23.24 18.72
N ASP A 132 -1.19 23.95 17.68
CA ASP A 132 -2.44 23.71 16.97
C ASP A 132 -2.19 22.51 16.06
N SER A 133 -2.35 21.31 16.63
CA SER A 133 -2.50 20.11 15.82
C SER A 133 -3.74 20.32 14.95
N CYS A 134 -3.52 20.71 13.69
CA CYS A 134 -4.49 20.52 12.63
C CYS A 134 -4.68 19.02 12.49
N GLN A 135 -5.45 18.40 13.38
CA GLN A 135 -6.03 17.11 13.11
C GLN A 135 -6.92 17.31 11.90
N VAL A 136 -6.46 16.81 10.76
CA VAL A 136 -7.23 16.70 9.54
C VAL A 136 -8.37 15.71 9.81
N ARG A 137 -9.39 16.18 10.54
CA ARG A 137 -10.71 15.57 10.60
C ARG A 137 -11.53 16.23 9.49
N GLY A 138 -11.10 15.97 8.26
CA GLY A 138 -11.70 16.46 7.03
C GLY A 138 -12.09 15.27 6.16
N ALA A 139 -13.38 15.19 5.83
CA ALA A 139 -14.02 14.10 5.12
C ALA A 139 -13.36 13.81 3.75
N GLY A 140 -12.71 12.66 3.64
CA GLY A 140 -12.46 12.01 2.35
C GLY A 140 -13.77 11.44 1.80
N THR A 141 -14.01 11.59 0.49
CA THR A 141 -15.12 10.88 -0.17
C THR A 141 -14.71 9.43 -0.33
N ASP A 142 -15.26 8.57 0.51
CA ASP A 142 -14.92 7.17 0.59
C ASP A 142 -15.29 6.37 -0.68
N SER A 143 -14.42 5.44 -1.08
CA SER A 143 -14.56 4.59 -2.27
C SER A 143 -14.93 3.20 -1.83
N CYS A 144 -16.19 2.82 -2.07
CA CYS A 144 -16.80 1.55 -1.69
C CYS A 144 -16.21 0.26 -2.29
N GLN A 145 -15.38 0.44 -3.30
CA GLN A 145 -14.31 -0.48 -3.63
C GLN A 145 -13.18 0.45 -4.05
N GLY A 146 -12.05 0.48 -3.34
CA GLY A 146 -10.80 0.74 -4.04
C GLY A 146 -10.77 -0.18 -5.26
N ASP A 147 -10.24 0.27 -6.39
CA ASP A 147 -10.21 -0.61 -7.57
C ASP A 147 -9.59 -1.95 -7.17
N SER A 148 -10.12 -3.09 -7.60
CA SER A 148 -9.54 -4.39 -7.24
C SER A 148 -8.07 -4.42 -7.63
N GLY A 149 -7.16 -4.73 -6.70
CA GLY A 149 -5.72 -4.59 -6.90
C GLY A 149 -5.17 -3.16 -6.69
N GLY A 150 -5.99 -2.24 -6.20
CA GLY A 150 -5.67 -0.83 -5.96
C GLY A 150 -4.79 -0.61 -4.72
N PRO A 151 -4.24 0.60 -4.57
CA PRO A 151 -3.19 0.86 -3.59
C PRO A 151 -3.74 1.21 -2.21
N LEU A 152 -3.17 0.58 -1.18
CA LEU A 152 -3.21 1.05 0.21
C LEU A 152 -1.87 1.73 0.53
N VAL A 153 -1.90 3.04 0.72
CA VAL A 153 -0.71 3.87 0.96
C VAL A 153 -0.76 4.48 2.35
N CYS A 154 0.40 4.58 3.01
CA CYS A 154 0.52 5.29 4.29
C CYS A 154 1.61 6.34 4.23
N TYR A 155 1.36 7.47 4.88
CA TYR A 155 2.31 8.54 5.01
C TYR A 155 3.29 8.26 6.15
N HIS A 156 4.57 8.51 5.92
CA HIS A 156 5.63 8.41 6.92
C HIS A 156 6.23 9.80 7.21
N PRO A 157 5.99 10.37 8.40
CA PRO A 157 6.39 11.75 8.70
C PRO A 157 7.92 11.92 8.77
N GLY A 158 8.66 10.89 9.21
CA GLY A 158 10.12 10.98 9.33
C GLY A 158 10.87 11.05 8.00
N SER A 159 10.21 10.70 6.88
CA SER A 159 10.82 10.74 5.54
C SER A 159 10.04 11.56 4.54
N ASP A 160 8.92 12.17 4.96
CA ASP A 160 8.00 12.93 4.12
C ASP A 160 7.61 12.19 2.82
N LYS A 161 7.21 10.92 2.95
CA LYS A 161 6.93 10.03 1.81
C LYS A 161 5.73 9.14 2.06
N TYR A 162 5.04 8.82 0.97
CA TYR A 162 3.99 7.81 0.92
C TYR A 162 4.55 6.46 0.51
N PHE A 163 4.21 5.43 1.28
CA PHE A 163 4.61 4.06 1.02
C PHE A 163 3.41 3.20 0.68
N LEU A 164 3.53 2.41 -0.38
CA LEU A 164 2.56 1.38 -0.74
C LEU A 164 2.76 0.19 0.18
N ILE A 165 1.87 0.02 1.16
CA ILE A 165 1.97 -1.02 2.18
C ILE A 165 1.06 -2.22 1.90
N GLY A 166 0.04 -2.01 1.06
CA GLY A 166 -0.84 -3.09 0.66
C GLY A 166 -1.52 -2.90 -0.69
N ILE A 167 -2.13 -3.99 -1.14
CA ILE A 167 -2.89 -4.10 -2.39
C ILE A 167 -4.29 -4.60 -2.04
N ALA A 168 -5.34 -3.92 -2.50
CA ALA A 168 -6.72 -4.33 -2.24
C ALA A 168 -6.98 -5.72 -2.82
N SER A 169 -7.43 -6.67 -1.99
CA SER A 169 -7.63 -8.07 -2.37
C SER A 169 -9.08 -8.49 -2.22
N PHE A 170 -9.55 -8.71 -0.99
CA PHE A 170 -10.92 -9.19 -0.73
C PHE A 170 -11.57 -8.50 0.46
N GLY A 171 -12.88 -8.71 0.61
CA GLY A 171 -13.66 -8.18 1.73
C GLY A 171 -15.10 -8.72 1.71
N VAL A 172 -15.79 -8.63 2.85
CA VAL A 172 -17.18 -9.07 2.96
C VAL A 172 -18.12 -7.87 2.92
N GLY A 173 -18.61 -7.57 1.72
CA GLY A 173 -19.46 -6.40 1.52
C GLY A 173 -18.72 -5.11 1.85
N CYS A 174 -19.49 -4.10 2.18
CA CYS A 174 -19.09 -2.74 1.94
C CYS A 174 -19.38 -1.85 3.16
N GLY A 175 -18.34 -1.47 3.92
CA GLY A 175 -18.47 -0.62 5.11
C GLY A 175 -19.24 -1.29 6.23
N ARG A 176 -19.21 -2.63 6.27
CA ARG A 176 -19.92 -3.44 7.26
C ARG A 176 -19.16 -3.44 8.59
N PRO A 177 -19.86 -3.29 9.73
CA PRO A 177 -19.22 -3.47 11.03
C PRO A 177 -18.54 -4.83 11.13
N ARG A 178 -17.36 -4.88 11.74
CA ARG A 178 -16.51 -6.08 11.92
C ARG A 178 -15.89 -6.67 10.64
N TYR A 179 -16.23 -6.15 9.46
CA TYR A 179 -15.71 -6.60 8.17
C TYR A 179 -15.02 -5.48 7.38
N PRO A 180 -13.89 -4.94 7.89
CA PRO A 180 -13.04 -4.02 7.14
C PRO A 180 -12.37 -4.72 5.94
N GLY A 181 -11.85 -3.94 4.98
CA GLY A 181 -11.17 -4.46 3.81
C GLY A 181 -9.86 -5.20 4.12
N ILE A 182 -9.60 -6.27 3.35
CA ILE A 182 -8.39 -7.07 3.43
C ILE A 182 -7.46 -6.74 2.26
N TYR A 183 -6.20 -6.50 2.61
CA TYR A 183 -5.15 -6.10 1.69
C TYR A 183 -3.99 -7.09 1.77
N VAL A 184 -3.30 -7.29 0.66
CA VAL A 184 -2.03 -8.04 0.64
C VAL A 184 -0.98 -7.26 1.43
N ARG A 185 -0.27 -7.92 2.35
CA ARG A 185 0.80 -7.32 3.15
C ARG A 185 2.10 -7.21 2.35
N LEU A 186 2.40 -6.05 1.75
CA LEU A 186 3.56 -5.91 0.86
C LEU A 186 4.92 -6.07 1.53
N SER A 187 5.01 -5.89 2.85
CA SER A 187 6.24 -6.15 3.60
C SER A 187 6.71 -7.60 3.43
N GLN A 188 5.79 -8.55 3.28
CA GLN A 188 6.09 -9.98 3.03
C GLN A 188 6.56 -10.27 1.60
N TYR A 189 6.13 -9.47 0.62
CA TYR A 189 6.44 -9.70 -0.80
C TYR A 189 7.62 -8.87 -1.32
N ARG A 190 8.22 -8.00 -0.51
CA ARG A 190 9.35 -7.14 -0.92
C ARG A 190 10.50 -7.93 -1.55
N LYS A 191 10.87 -9.08 -0.98
CA LYS A 191 11.94 -9.94 -1.53
C LYS A 191 11.56 -10.50 -2.89
N TRP A 192 10.34 -11.02 -3.02
CA TRP A 192 9.80 -11.56 -4.27
C TRP A 192 9.73 -10.49 -5.36
N ILE A 193 9.19 -9.31 -5.06
CA ILE A 193 9.11 -8.18 -6.00
C ILE A 193 10.50 -7.80 -6.50
N LYS A 194 11.46 -7.60 -5.60
CA LYS A 194 12.84 -7.25 -5.96
C LYS A 194 13.50 -8.31 -6.83
N ALA A 195 13.33 -9.59 -6.49
CA ALA A 195 13.87 -10.68 -7.28
C ALA A 195 13.31 -10.69 -8.70
N LYS A 196 11.99 -10.47 -8.88
CA LYS A 196 11.40 -10.39 -10.22
C LYS A 196 11.89 -9.17 -11.01
N LEU A 197 12.02 -8.01 -10.37
CA LEU A 197 12.53 -6.80 -11.02
C LEU A 197 14.00 -6.95 -11.47
N LEU A 198 14.84 -7.61 -10.67
CA LEU A 198 16.22 -7.89 -11.06
C LEU A 198 16.28 -8.84 -12.26
N LEU A 199 15.52 -9.94 -12.24
CA LEU A 199 15.45 -10.89 -13.35
C LEU A 199 15.01 -10.23 -14.66
N THR A 200 14.03 -9.32 -14.61
CA THR A 200 13.60 -8.57 -15.80
C THR A 200 14.69 -7.62 -16.30
N ASN A 201 15.46 -7.01 -15.40
CA ASN A 201 16.53 -6.08 -15.81
C ASN A 201 17.71 -6.83 -16.45
N GLU A 202 18.09 -7.99 -15.92
CA GLU A 202 19.13 -8.85 -16.52
C GLU A 202 18.72 -9.36 -17.91
N SER A 203 17.43 -9.70 -18.10
CA SER A 203 16.92 -10.07 -19.43
C SER A 203 16.96 -8.93 -20.45
N ARG A 204 16.99 -7.68 -19.97
CA ARG A 204 17.08 -6.46 -20.78
C ARG A 204 18.53 -6.06 -21.08
N SER A 205 19.50 -6.55 -20.31
CA SER A 205 20.93 -6.37 -20.54
C SER A 205 21.66 -7.71 -20.76
N PRO A 206 21.43 -8.40 -21.89
CA PRO A 206 22.23 -9.60 -22.22
C PRO A 206 23.72 -9.31 -22.45
N GLY A 207 24.18 -8.06 -22.32
CA GLY A 207 25.53 -7.60 -22.68
C GLY A 207 26.51 -7.32 -21.54
N SER A 208 26.15 -7.49 -20.25
CA SER A 208 27.09 -7.21 -19.14
C SER A 208 27.66 -8.47 -18.46
N ALA A 209 27.42 -9.65 -19.04
CA ALA A 209 28.08 -10.90 -18.67
C ALA A 209 29.21 -11.28 -19.65
N ALA A 210 29.75 -10.32 -20.41
CA ALA A 210 30.87 -10.51 -21.32
C ALA A 210 32.04 -9.63 -20.90
N LEU A 211 32.69 -9.94 -19.77
CA LEU A 211 34.11 -9.64 -19.50
C LEU A 211 34.56 -10.47 -18.29
N ALA A 212 34.49 -11.79 -18.42
CA ALA A 212 35.40 -12.67 -17.68
C ALA A 212 36.26 -13.51 -18.64
N PRO A 213 37.09 -12.91 -19.51
CA PRO A 213 38.25 -13.61 -19.99
C PRO A 213 39.47 -13.19 -19.15
N LEU A 214 40.35 -14.16 -18.85
CA LEU A 214 41.77 -14.01 -18.51
C LEU A 214 42.25 -14.03 -17.04
N LEU A 215 41.51 -14.58 -16.07
CA LEU A 215 42.14 -14.94 -14.77
C LEU A 215 42.90 -16.29 -14.69
N PRO A 216 42.86 -17.24 -15.66
CA PRO A 216 43.78 -18.39 -15.62
C PRO A 216 45.15 -18.11 -16.25
N LEU A 217 45.33 -17.02 -17.00
CA LEU A 217 46.60 -16.76 -17.71
C LEU A 217 47.62 -15.92 -16.92
N LEU A 218 47.22 -15.23 -15.85
CA LEU A 218 48.18 -14.57 -14.95
C LEU A 218 48.89 -15.52 -13.99
N HIS A 219 48.33 -16.69 -13.69
CA HIS A 219 48.98 -17.69 -12.85
C HIS A 219 50.04 -18.52 -13.59
N ALA A 220 49.99 -18.58 -14.94
CA ALA A 220 50.99 -19.32 -15.73
C ALA A 220 52.24 -18.48 -16.06
N ALA A 221 52.18 -17.15 -15.97
CA ALA A 221 53.31 -16.27 -16.25
C ALA A 221 54.20 -15.97 -15.02
N LEU A 222 53.68 -16.14 -13.80
CA LEU A 222 54.48 -15.98 -12.57
C LEU A 222 55.13 -17.27 -12.05
N ALA A 223 54.68 -18.45 -12.49
CA ALA A 223 55.26 -19.73 -12.09
C ALA A 223 56.50 -20.17 -12.91
N ARG A 224 57.05 -19.28 -13.75
CA ARG A 224 58.28 -19.51 -14.53
C ARG A 224 59.41 -18.53 -14.22
N ALA A 225 59.25 -17.68 -13.21
CA ALA A 225 60.24 -16.69 -12.80
C ALA A 225 60.70 -16.83 -11.33
N LEU A 226 60.45 -17.98 -10.71
CA LEU A 226 60.99 -18.39 -9.40
C LEU A 226 61.56 -19.79 -9.51
#